data_AF-A0A2V9R014-F1
#
_entry.id   AF-A0A2V9R014-F1
#
_cell.length_a   1.000
_cell.length_b   1.000
_cell.length_c   1.000
_cell.angle_alpha   90.00
_cell.angle_beta   90.00
_cell.angle_gamma   90.00
#
_symmetry.space_group_name_H-M   'P 1'
#
loop_
_entity.id
_entity.type
_entity.pdbx_description
1 polymer ?
#
loop_
_entity_poly.entity_id
_entity_poly.type
_entity_poly.pdbx_seq_one_letter_code
_entity_poly.pdbx_strand_id
1 'polypeptide(L)'
;MRIRYLLALALLATVANAKEPKHYQSGKLIKMQSVKCGTDAKDAKSLAGEMLGTDSQHMKTRELLCQEYMLQSSSVTYTIRPRDEKHPALLPIGNLAQFRLDKDKLLLRVEDYDDKEREYEVVSMTPNEAVSASAGTSSAATATAATPKLSER
;
A
#
# COMPACT_ATOMS: atom_id res chain seq x y z
N MET A 1 40.38 23.37 -37.41
CA MET A 1 40.09 22.00 -36.93
C MET A 1 39.80 21.90 -35.43
N ARG A 2 40.46 22.68 -34.56
CA ARG A 2 40.26 22.66 -33.09
C ARG A 2 38.82 22.94 -32.63
N ILE A 3 38.10 23.84 -33.30
CA ILE A 3 36.69 24.17 -33.00
C ILE A 3 35.73 23.00 -33.25
N ARG A 4 35.99 22.15 -34.25
CA ARG A 4 35.16 20.96 -34.52
C ARG A 4 35.28 19.93 -33.40
N TYR A 5 36.46 19.79 -32.81
CA TYR A 5 36.68 18.91 -31.65
C TYR A 5 36.04 19.46 -30.37
N LEU A 6 36.03 20.79 -30.18
CA LEU A 6 35.37 21.41 -29.02
C LEU A 6 33.84 21.26 -29.09
N LEU A 7 33.24 21.41 -30.27
CA LEU A 7 31.80 21.17 -30.49
C LEU A 7 31.44 19.69 -30.30
N ALA A 8 32.27 18.77 -30.77
CA ALA A 8 32.07 17.34 -30.53
C ALA A 8 32.15 16.99 -29.03
N LEU A 9 33.11 17.55 -28.28
CA LEU A 9 33.23 17.30 -26.84
C LEU A 9 32.04 17.84 -26.03
N ALA A 10 31.49 18.99 -26.43
CA ALA A 10 30.32 19.59 -25.78
C ALA A 10 29.03 18.76 -26.00
N LEU A 11 28.90 18.11 -27.16
CA LEU A 11 27.76 17.23 -27.48
C LEU A 11 27.77 15.90 -26.71
N LEU A 12 28.93 15.41 -26.25
CA LEU A 12 29.02 14.19 -25.44
C LEU A 12 28.72 14.42 -23.94
N ALA A 13 28.71 15.66 -23.46
CA ALA A 13 28.46 15.95 -22.04
C ALA A 13 26.97 15.88 -21.65
N THR A 14 26.05 15.92 -22.63
CA THR A 14 24.60 15.98 -22.37
C THR A 14 23.94 14.62 -22.11
N VAL A 15 24.62 13.50 -22.36
CA VAL A 15 24.05 12.14 -22.15
C VAL A 15 24.29 11.58 -20.74
N ALA A 16 25.01 12.29 -19.87
CA ALA A 16 25.47 11.74 -18.58
C ALA A 16 24.51 11.92 -17.40
N ASN A 17 23.30 12.47 -17.59
CA ASN A 17 22.38 12.72 -16.48
C ASN A 17 20.92 12.35 -16.80
N ALA A 18 20.72 11.14 -17.32
CA ALA A 18 19.40 10.52 -17.35
C ALA A 18 19.26 9.57 -16.16
N LYS A 19 19.17 10.12 -14.94
CA LYS A 19 18.67 9.33 -13.82
C LYS A 19 17.17 9.20 -14.06
N GLU A 20 16.77 8.04 -14.57
CA GLU A 20 15.37 7.75 -14.90
C GLU A 20 14.46 8.21 -13.75
N PRO A 21 13.42 9.02 -14.04
CA PRO A 21 12.54 9.52 -13.00
C PRO A 21 11.82 8.32 -12.38
N LYS A 22 12.17 7.98 -11.14
CA LYS A 22 11.39 7.02 -10.35
C LYS A 22 9.97 7.60 -10.24
N HIS A 23 8.99 6.90 -10.80
CA HIS A 23 7.60 7.33 -10.78
C HIS A 23 7.04 7.20 -9.36
N TYR A 24 7.18 8.27 -8.58
CA TYR A 24 6.52 8.41 -7.27
C TYR A 24 5.06 8.81 -7.48
N GLN A 25 4.17 8.13 -6.78
CA GLN A 25 2.77 8.47 -6.66
C GLN A 25 2.54 9.14 -5.31
N SER A 26 1.59 10.05 -5.24
CA SER A 26 1.20 10.69 -3.98
C SER A 26 -0.06 10.03 -3.42
N GLY A 27 -0.06 9.81 -2.11
CA GLY A 27 -1.22 9.32 -1.37
C GLY A 27 -1.29 9.95 0.01
N LYS A 28 -2.42 9.80 0.68
CA LYS A 28 -2.65 10.29 2.04
C LYS A 28 -2.81 9.12 2.98
N LEU A 29 -2.11 9.18 4.12
CA LEU A 29 -2.31 8.19 5.19
C LEU A 29 -3.61 8.53 5.93
N ILE A 30 -4.63 7.69 5.78
CA ILE A 30 -5.97 7.96 6.32
C ILE A 30 -6.13 7.35 7.71
N LYS A 31 -5.54 6.18 7.94
CA LYS A 31 -5.81 5.41 9.15
C LYS A 31 -4.67 4.46 9.51
N MET A 32 -4.51 4.22 10.80
CA MET A 32 -3.76 3.09 11.36
C MET A 32 -4.73 2.16 12.09
N GLN A 33 -4.57 0.84 11.92
CA GLN A 33 -5.34 -0.19 12.60
C GLN A 33 -4.40 -1.30 13.10
N SER A 34 -4.77 -1.93 14.21
CA SER A 34 -4.10 -3.14 14.70
C SER A 34 -4.97 -4.33 14.37
N VAL A 35 -4.48 -5.27 13.55
CA VAL A 35 -5.23 -6.47 13.15
C VAL A 35 -4.55 -7.73 13.64
N LYS A 36 -5.34 -8.77 13.89
CA LYS A 36 -4.83 -10.10 14.19
C LYS A 36 -4.18 -10.67 12.94
N CYS A 37 -2.89 -10.94 13.00
CA CYS A 37 -2.10 -11.27 11.82
C CYS A 37 -1.28 -12.56 11.92
N GLY A 38 -1.22 -13.14 13.11
CA GLY A 38 -0.48 -14.37 13.36
C GLY A 38 -0.73 -14.88 14.77
N THR A 39 -0.20 -16.06 15.07
CA THR A 39 -0.17 -16.63 16.41
C THR A 39 1.28 -16.81 16.79
N ASP A 40 1.68 -16.26 17.93
CA ASP A 40 3.04 -16.45 18.44
C ASP A 40 3.09 -17.82 19.12
N ALA A 41 3.43 -18.85 18.36
CA ALA A 41 3.84 -20.12 18.93
C ALA A 41 5.32 -20.01 19.35
N LYS A 42 5.60 -19.26 20.43
CA LYS A 42 6.95 -19.21 21.01
C LYS A 42 7.49 -20.59 21.42
N ASP A 43 6.65 -21.63 21.41
CA ASP A 43 7.00 -23.00 21.79
C ASP A 43 7.22 -23.97 20.60
N ALA A 44 7.36 -23.48 19.36
CA ALA A 44 7.79 -24.35 18.26
C ALA A 44 9.24 -24.86 18.41
N LYS A 45 10.03 -24.25 19.33
CA LYS A 45 11.34 -24.79 19.74
C LYS A 45 11.25 -25.78 20.92
N SER A 46 10.11 -25.86 21.62
CA SER A 46 9.88 -26.84 22.70
C SER A 46 9.17 -28.11 22.22
N LEU A 47 8.52 -28.08 21.06
CA LEU A 47 7.87 -29.26 20.46
C LEU A 47 8.85 -30.39 20.04
N ALA A 48 10.15 -30.08 19.91
CA ALA A 48 11.20 -31.09 19.73
C ALA A 48 11.88 -31.51 21.05
N GLY A 49 11.54 -30.88 22.18
CA GLY A 49 12.17 -31.09 23.49
C GLY A 49 11.25 -31.64 24.59
N GLU A 50 9.93 -31.59 24.42
CA GLU A 50 8.97 -31.96 25.48
C GLU A 50 8.31 -33.33 25.24
N MET A 51 9.10 -34.33 24.81
CA MET A 51 8.80 -35.75 25.06
C MET A 51 9.24 -36.15 26.48
N LEU A 52 9.14 -35.24 27.44
CA LEU A 52 9.46 -35.47 28.85
C LEU A 52 8.34 -34.80 29.65
N GLY A 53 7.35 -35.62 29.98
CA GLY A 53 6.14 -35.17 30.66
C GLY A 53 6.44 -34.52 31.99
N THR A 54 5.86 -33.34 32.19
CA THR A 54 5.49 -32.81 33.51
C THR A 54 4.31 -31.88 33.34
N ASP A 55 3.22 -32.23 34.03
CA ASP A 55 2.12 -31.42 34.54
C ASP A 55 1.84 -30.01 33.95
N SER A 56 0.66 -29.90 33.32
CA SER A 56 -0.33 -28.87 33.66
C SER A 56 0.14 -27.41 33.82
N GLN A 57 0.62 -26.73 32.77
CA GLN A 57 0.60 -25.25 32.75
C GLN A 57 0.36 -24.65 31.36
N HIS A 58 -0.89 -24.25 31.13
CA HIS A 58 -1.27 -22.99 30.47
C HIS A 58 -0.53 -22.61 29.18
N MET A 59 -0.83 -23.29 28.06
CA MET A 59 -0.46 -22.81 26.72
C MET A 59 -1.21 -21.50 26.40
N LYS A 60 -0.57 -20.36 26.70
CA LYS A 60 -1.06 -19.03 26.30
C LYS A 60 -0.66 -18.79 24.86
N THR A 61 -1.43 -19.34 23.92
CA THR A 61 -1.38 -18.93 22.51
C THR A 61 -1.68 -17.42 22.46
N ARG A 62 -0.64 -16.60 22.28
CA ARG A 62 -0.81 -15.14 22.20
C ARG A 62 -1.07 -14.79 20.74
N GLU A 63 -2.23 -14.19 20.48
CA GLU A 63 -2.55 -13.62 19.18
C GLU A 63 -1.59 -12.45 18.89
N LEU A 64 -0.90 -12.48 17.75
CA LEU A 64 -0.06 -11.39 17.27
C LEU A 64 -0.93 -10.32 16.60
N LEU A 65 -0.72 -9.08 17.01
CA LEU A 65 -1.38 -7.91 16.44
C LEU A 65 -0.36 -7.16 15.57
N CYS A 66 -0.64 -7.05 14.28
CA CYS A 66 0.17 -6.29 13.33
C CYS A 66 -0.46 -4.93 13.07
N GLN A 67 0.40 -3.95 12.83
CA GLN A 67 -0.03 -2.61 12.44
C GLN A 67 -0.29 -2.56 10.93
N GLU A 68 -1.47 -2.12 10.55
CA GLU A 68 -1.85 -1.87 9.17
C GLU A 68 -2.19 -0.40 8.98
N TYR A 69 -1.76 0.16 7.85
CA TYR A 69 -2.02 1.53 7.46
C TYR A 69 -2.85 1.56 6.19
N MET A 70 -3.79 2.50 6.11
CA MET A 70 -4.58 2.75 4.90
C MET A 70 -4.02 3.98 4.19
N LEU A 71 -3.40 3.73 3.04
CA LEU A 71 -2.87 4.76 2.15
C LEU A 71 -3.86 4.98 1.01
N GLN A 72 -4.50 6.14 0.99
CA GLN A 72 -5.45 6.51 -0.06
C GLN A 72 -4.74 7.28 -1.16
N SER A 73 -4.74 6.71 -2.37
CA SER A 73 -4.35 7.41 -3.59
C SER A 73 -5.59 7.95 -4.33
N SER A 74 -5.39 8.56 -5.50
CA SER A 74 -6.48 9.10 -6.33
C SER A 74 -7.52 8.05 -6.71
N SER A 75 -7.09 6.85 -7.09
CA SER A 75 -7.96 5.79 -7.62
C SER A 75 -8.07 4.55 -6.73
N VAL A 76 -7.07 4.29 -5.88
CA VAL A 76 -7.00 3.07 -5.07
C VAL A 76 -6.64 3.38 -3.62
N THR A 77 -7.28 2.68 -2.70
CA THR A 77 -6.89 2.63 -1.28
C THR A 77 -6.08 1.37 -1.04
N TYR A 78 -4.82 1.54 -0.63
CA TYR A 78 -3.89 0.47 -0.30
C TYR A 78 -3.91 0.22 1.19
N THR A 79 -4.00 -1.04 1.60
CA THR A 79 -3.73 -1.47 2.97
C THR A 79 -2.31 -2.00 3.02
N ILE A 80 -1.46 -1.36 3.82
CA ILE A 80 -0.03 -1.65 3.88
C ILE A 80 0.41 -2.03 5.29
N ARG A 81 1.41 -2.91 5.40
CA ARG A 81 1.99 -3.35 6.67
C ARG A 81 3.50 -3.10 6.70
N PRO A 82 4.07 -2.64 7.83
CA PRO A 82 5.53 -2.56 7.97
C PRO A 82 6.16 -3.94 7.82
N ARG A 83 7.20 -4.05 6.98
CA ARG A 83 7.96 -5.30 6.84
C ARG A 83 8.89 -5.56 8.03
N ASP A 84 9.35 -4.49 8.68
CA ASP A 84 10.19 -4.58 9.88
C ASP A 84 9.32 -4.55 11.16
N GLU A 85 9.19 -5.72 11.79
CA GLU A 85 8.48 -5.87 13.06
C GLU A 85 9.31 -5.41 14.28
N LYS A 86 10.63 -5.19 14.12
CA LYS A 86 11.50 -4.84 15.24
C LYS A 86 11.42 -3.36 15.62
N HIS A 87 11.19 -2.49 14.64
CA HIS A 87 11.05 -1.05 14.85
C HIS A 87 9.92 -0.48 13.97
N PRO A 88 8.65 -0.84 14.23
CA PRO A 88 7.53 -0.27 13.50
C PRO A 88 7.46 1.23 13.82
N ALA A 89 7.96 2.05 12.91
CA ALA A 89 7.86 3.49 13.02
C ALA A 89 6.41 3.90 12.77
N LEU A 90 5.87 4.70 13.70
CA LEU A 90 4.53 5.24 13.56
C LEU A 90 4.52 6.26 12.43
N LEU A 91 3.69 6.03 11.43
CA LEU A 91 3.48 7.00 10.36
C LEU A 91 2.46 8.05 10.83
N PRO A 92 2.72 9.35 10.59
CA PRO A 92 1.77 10.38 10.94
C PRO A 92 0.52 10.28 10.06
N ILE A 93 -0.63 10.08 10.69
CA ILE A 93 -1.92 10.00 10.03
C ILE A 93 -2.40 11.40 9.64
N GLY A 94 -2.98 11.53 8.45
CA GLY A 94 -3.45 12.78 7.90
C GLY A 94 -2.45 13.48 6.98
N ASN A 95 -1.19 13.04 6.96
CA ASN A 95 -0.16 13.63 6.11
C ASN A 95 -0.12 12.99 4.72
N LEU A 96 0.44 13.76 3.78
CA LEU A 96 0.76 13.28 2.45
C LEU A 96 2.03 12.42 2.49
N ALA A 97 2.05 11.40 1.65
CA ALA A 97 3.18 10.50 1.49
C ALA A 97 3.37 10.20 0.01
N GLN A 98 4.63 10.20 -0.40
CA GLN A 98 5.06 9.74 -1.71
C GLN A 98 5.38 8.26 -1.63
N PHE A 99 4.90 7.47 -2.57
CA PHE A 99 5.17 6.05 -2.61
C PHE A 99 5.51 5.58 -4.02
N ARG A 100 6.28 4.50 -4.08
CA ARG A 100 6.53 3.76 -5.32
C ARG A 100 6.35 2.27 -5.06
N LEU A 101 5.75 1.59 -6.04
CA LEU A 101 5.62 0.15 -6.03
C LEU A 101 6.88 -0.45 -6.66
N ASP A 102 7.59 -1.28 -5.92
CA ASP A 102 8.76 -2.03 -6.38
C ASP A 102 8.51 -3.52 -6.15
N LYS A 103 8.02 -4.19 -7.20
CA LYS A 103 7.64 -5.61 -7.20
C LYS A 103 6.62 -5.95 -6.10
N ASP A 104 7.04 -6.66 -5.05
CA ASP A 104 6.27 -7.09 -3.89
C ASP A 104 6.22 -6.03 -2.77
N LYS A 105 6.97 -4.94 -2.91
CA LYS A 105 7.15 -3.94 -1.86
C LYS A 105 6.60 -2.59 -2.26
N LEU A 106 6.08 -1.85 -1.28
CA LEU A 106 5.73 -0.45 -1.39
C LEU A 106 6.77 0.35 -0.61
N LEU A 107 7.52 1.20 -1.31
CA LEU A 107 8.49 2.11 -0.72
C LEU A 107 7.78 3.43 -0.44
N LEU A 108 7.59 3.73 0.84
CA LEU A 108 6.89 4.92 1.32
C LEU A 108 7.87 5.96 1.85
N ARG A 109 7.68 7.21 1.46
CA ARG A 109 8.33 8.41 2.02
C ARG A 109 7.23 9.36 2.47
N VAL A 110 7.27 9.78 3.73
CA VAL A 110 6.27 10.70 4.28
C VAL A 110 6.77 12.13 4.14
N GLU A 111 5.92 13.01 3.61
CA GLU A 111 6.22 14.43 3.52
C GLU A 111 6.27 15.05 4.93
N ASP A 112 7.22 15.94 5.17
CA ASP A 112 7.42 16.65 6.45
C ASP A 112 7.81 15.80 7.69
N TYR A 113 8.09 14.50 7.54
CA TYR A 113 8.50 13.65 8.67
C TYR A 113 9.97 13.23 8.60
N ASP A 114 10.34 12.49 7.55
CA ASP A 114 11.69 11.96 7.34
C ASP A 114 11.86 11.65 5.86
N ASP A 115 13.01 11.99 5.27
CA ASP A 115 13.31 11.73 3.86
C ASP A 115 13.69 10.26 3.58
N LYS A 116 13.53 9.39 4.58
CA LYS A 116 13.82 7.96 4.49
C LYS A 116 12.69 7.20 3.80
N GLU A 117 13.06 6.43 2.78
CA GLU A 117 12.19 5.42 2.20
C GLU A 117 12.08 4.22 3.15
N ARG A 118 10.85 3.78 3.41
CA ARG A 118 10.53 2.64 4.26
C ARG A 118 9.83 1.58 3.44
N GLU A 119 10.19 0.32 3.65
CA GLU A 119 9.58 -0.83 2.97
C GLU A 119 8.30 -1.29 3.68
N TYR A 120 7.21 -1.33 2.93
CA TYR A 120 5.92 -1.87 3.34
C TYR A 120 5.51 -3.02 2.41
N GLU A 121 4.76 -3.96 2.96
CA GLU A 121 4.06 -5.00 2.21
C GLU A 121 2.62 -4.54 1.93
N VAL A 122 2.11 -4.82 0.73
CA VAL A 122 0.72 -4.52 0.36
C VAL A 122 -0.16 -5.71 0.72
N VAL A 123 -1.05 -5.52 1.69
CA VAL A 123 -1.99 -6.55 2.16
C VAL A 123 -3.23 -6.60 1.26
N SER A 124 -3.76 -5.45 0.86
CA SER A 124 -4.92 -5.36 -0.02
C SER A 124 -4.97 -4.05 -0.81
N MET A 125 -5.67 -4.10 -1.94
CA MET A 125 -5.91 -2.96 -2.82
C MET A 125 -7.40 -2.86 -3.12
N THR A 126 -8.03 -1.78 -2.67
CA THR A 126 -9.46 -1.52 -2.89
C THR A 126 -9.62 -0.30 -3.80
N PRO A 127 -10.22 -0.43 -4.99
CA PRO A 127 -10.46 0.74 -5.83
C PRO A 127 -11.45 1.70 -5.16
N ASN A 128 -11.23 2.99 -5.32
CA ASN A 128 -12.12 4.02 -4.78
C ASN A 128 -13.43 3.99 -5.60
N GLU A 129 -14.55 3.76 -4.91
CA GLU A 129 -15.91 3.64 -5.51
C GLU A 129 -16.27 4.79 -6.47
N ALA A 130 -15.77 5.99 -6.21
CA ALA A 130 -15.99 7.17 -7.05
C ALA A 130 -15.44 7.04 -8.48
N VAL A 131 -14.44 6.18 -8.71
CA VAL A 131 -13.83 5.95 -10.03
C VAL A 131 -14.40 4.68 -10.68
N SER A 132 -14.69 3.63 -9.89
CA SER A 132 -15.25 2.36 -10.38
C SER A 132 -16.65 2.49 -10.97
N ALA A 133 -17.47 3.44 -10.51
CA ALA A 133 -18.79 3.69 -11.07
C ALA A 133 -18.77 4.18 -12.54
N SER A 134 -17.66 4.76 -12.99
CA SER A 134 -17.51 5.25 -14.37
C SER A 134 -17.14 4.16 -15.40
N ALA A 135 -16.70 2.98 -14.94
CA ALA A 135 -16.32 1.87 -15.83
C ALA A 135 -17.45 0.84 -16.04
N GLY A 136 -18.58 0.96 -15.34
CA GLY A 136 -19.67 -0.03 -15.36
C GLY A 136 -20.97 0.40 -16.08
N THR A 137 -21.09 1.64 -16.56
CA THR A 137 -22.35 2.13 -17.16
C THR A 137 -22.26 2.21 -18.68
N SER A 138 -22.28 1.04 -19.34
CA SER A 138 -22.59 0.94 -20.77
C SER A 138 -23.21 -0.43 -21.05
N SER A 139 -24.40 -0.68 -20.50
CA SER A 139 -25.44 -1.53 -21.12
C SER A 139 -26.56 -1.82 -20.12
N ALA A 140 -27.52 -0.90 -19.98
CA ALA A 140 -28.93 -1.22 -19.67
C ALA A 140 -29.71 0.08 -19.43
N ALA A 141 -30.29 0.65 -20.48
CA ALA A 141 -31.46 1.53 -20.35
C ALA A 141 -32.19 1.65 -21.71
N THR A 142 -33.13 0.74 -21.96
CA THR A 142 -34.29 1.06 -22.80
C THR A 142 -35.52 0.69 -21.99
N ALA A 143 -36.01 1.66 -21.21
CA ALA A 143 -37.30 1.61 -20.56
C ALA A 143 -38.28 2.46 -21.38
N THR A 144 -39.22 1.83 -22.07
CA THR A 144 -40.38 2.53 -22.65
C THR A 144 -41.53 2.48 -21.64
N ALA A 145 -42.02 3.67 -21.32
CA ALA A 145 -42.93 4.00 -20.24
C ALA A 145 -44.34 3.41 -20.39
N ALA A 146 -44.91 2.97 -19.27
CA ALA A 146 -46.35 2.74 -19.10
C ALA A 146 -46.96 3.95 -18.37
N THR A 147 -47.87 4.65 -19.05
CA THR A 147 -48.71 5.74 -18.51
C THR A 147 -49.82 5.20 -17.61
N PRO A 148 -50.12 5.83 -16.45
CA PRO A 148 -51.34 5.56 -15.70
C PRO A 148 -52.47 6.47 -16.21
N LYS A 149 -53.69 5.93 -16.38
CA LYS A 149 -54.90 6.76 -16.46
C LYS A 149 -55.90 6.35 -15.38
N LEU A 150 -56.18 7.38 -14.59
CA LEU A 150 -57.04 7.51 -13.44
C LEU A 150 -58.51 7.16 -13.77
N SER A 151 -59.13 6.42 -12.85
CA SER A 151 -60.57 6.19 -12.76
C SER A 151 -61.28 7.44 -12.26
N GLU A 152 -62.34 7.90 -12.93
CA GLU A 152 -63.50 8.55 -12.30
C GLU A 152 -64.68 8.64 -13.28
N ARG A 153 -65.83 8.10 -12.83
CA ARG A 153 -67.24 8.20 -13.29
C ARG A 153 -67.64 7.74 -14.70
#